data_AF-A0A175D0W2-F1
#
_entry.id   AF-A0A175D0W2-F1
#
_cell.length_a   1.000
_cell.length_b   1.000
_cell.length_c   1.000
_cell.angle_alpha   90.00
_cell.angle_beta   90.00
_cell.angle_gamma   90.00
#
_symmetry.space_group_name_H-M   'P 1'
#
loop_
_entity.id
_entity.type
_entity.pdbx_description
1 polymer ?
#
loop_
_entity_poly.entity_id
_entity_poly.type
_entity_poly.pdbx_seq_one_letter_code
_entity_poly.pdbx_strand_id
1 'polypeptide(L)' 'MRKEGLVHWKKISGYHRRSQAETAMYRFKQLMTGKISLRTYNGQVGEVMAYVGAINKLNPLGLPVRKRRV' A
#
# COMPACT_ATOMS: atom_id res chain seq x y z
N MET A 1 -7.23 26.59 16.03
CA MET A 1 -7.77 25.21 15.99
C MET A 1 -6.99 24.34 16.96
N ARG A 2 -7.65 23.70 17.95
CA ARG A 2 -6.96 22.84 18.93
C ARG A 2 -6.29 21.65 18.22
N LYS A 3 -4.98 21.47 18.43
CA LYS A 3 -4.18 20.37 17.86
C LYS A 3 -4.71 18.97 18.21
N GLU A 4 -5.46 18.85 19.31
CA GLU A 4 -6.08 17.60 19.75
C GLU A 4 -7.20 17.10 18.81
N GLY A 5 -7.87 18.01 18.10
CA GLY A 5 -8.97 17.65 17.21
C GLY A 5 -8.53 16.84 16.00
N LEU A 6 -7.39 17.18 15.38
CA LEU A 6 -6.92 16.51 14.16
C LEU A 6 -6.44 15.08 14.44
N VAL A 7 -5.70 14.88 15.53
CA VAL A 7 -5.20 13.54 15.91
C VAL A 7 -6.36 12.63 16.26
N HIS A 8 -7.32 13.14 17.06
CA HIS A 8 -8.53 12.42 17.40
C HIS A 8 -9.34 12.08 16.14
N TRP A 9 -9.56 13.06 15.26
CA TRP A 9 -10.26 12.87 13.99
C TRP A 9 -9.59 11.81 13.08
N LYS A 10 -8.26 11.85 12.93
CA LYS A 10 -7.52 10.86 12.14
C LYS A 10 -7.69 9.44 12.69
N LYS A 11 -7.76 9.30 14.02
CA LYS A 11 -7.97 8.02 14.69
C LYS A 11 -9.39 7.49 14.44
N ILE A 12 -10.43 8.28 14.75
CA ILE A 12 -11.83 7.84 14.62
C ILE A 12 -12.25 7.60 13.16
N SER A 13 -11.69 8.36 12.21
CA SER A 13 -12.01 8.23 10.79
C SER A 13 -11.26 7.11 10.08
N GLY A 14 -10.43 6.34 10.80
CA GLY A 14 -9.59 5.27 10.24
C GLY A 14 -8.61 5.79 9.18
N TYR A 15 -8.24 7.06 9.23
CA TYR A 15 -7.46 7.74 8.19
C TYR A 15 -6.15 7.02 7.88
N HIS A 16 -5.44 6.56 8.92
CA HIS A 16 -4.15 5.89 8.73
C HIS A 16 -4.27 4.62 7.88
N ARG A 17 -5.30 3.79 8.14
CA ARG A 17 -5.55 2.58 7.36
C ARG A 17 -5.93 2.90 5.91
N ARG A 18 -6.77 3.92 5.70
CA ARG A 18 -7.14 4.38 4.35
C ARG A 18 -5.92 4.90 3.58
N SER A 19 -5.11 5.75 4.19
CA SER A 19 -3.89 6.28 3.60
C SER A 19 -2.88 5.18 3.23
N GLN A 20 -2.73 4.13 4.06
CA GLN A 20 -1.92 2.97 3.72
C GLN A 20 -2.47 2.23 2.49
N ALA A 21 -3.79 1.97 2.44
CA ALA A 21 -4.43 1.30 1.31
C ALA A 21 -4.31 2.11 0.01
N GLU A 22 -4.55 3.42 0.07
CA GLU A 22 -4.37 4.34 -1.07
C GLU A 22 -2.93 4.32 -1.57
N THR A 23 -1.95 4.36 -0.67
CA THR A 23 -0.52 4.29 -1.02
C THR A 23 -0.16 2.94 -1.67
N ALA A 24 -0.70 1.83 -1.15
CA ALA A 24 -0.50 0.50 -1.73
C ALA A 24 -1.08 0.41 -3.14
N MET A 25 -2.31 0.92 -3.34
CA MET A 25 -2.97 0.93 -4.64
C MET A 25 -2.28 1.85 -5.65
N TYR A 26 -1.76 3.01 -5.20
CA TYR A 26 -0.96 3.88 -6.06
C TYR A 26 0.27 3.15 -6.60
N ARG A 27 1.03 2.45 -5.74
CA ARG A 27 2.21 1.66 -6.16
C ARG A 27 1.84 0.53 -7.10
N PHE A 28 0.77 -0.20 -6.79
CA PHE A 28 0.27 -1.26 -7.66
C PHE A 28 -0.05 -0.71 -9.06
N LYS A 29 -0.75 0.43 -9.14
CA LYS A 29 -1.04 1.10 -10.42
C LYS A 29 0.24 1.53 -11.14
N GLN A 30 1.19 2.17 -10.45
CA GLN A 30 2.43 2.60 -11.10
C GLN A 30 3.23 1.44 -11.68
N LEU A 31 3.30 0.31 -10.99
CA LEU A 31 4.12 -0.82 -11.42
C LEU A 31 3.40 -1.74 -12.41
N MET A 32 2.08 -1.90 -12.27
CA MET A 32 1.32 -3.01 -12.89
C MET A 32 0.19 -2.56 -13.82
N THR A 33 -0.07 -1.25 -14.00
CA THR A 33 -1.09 -0.80 -14.95
C THR A 33 -0.76 -1.30 -16.36
N GLY A 34 -1.74 -1.93 -17.01
CA GLY A 34 -1.59 -2.49 -18.37
C GLY A 34 -0.80 -3.80 -18.45
N LYS A 35 -0.41 -4.40 -17.32
CA LYS A 35 0.40 -5.63 -17.29
C LYS A 35 -0.37 -6.89 -16.92
N ILE A 36 -1.66 -6.79 -16.61
CA ILE A 36 -2.51 -7.96 -16.38
C ILE A 36 -2.80 -8.60 -17.73
N SER A 37 -2.29 -9.80 -17.95
CA SER A 37 -2.20 -10.45 -19.26
C SER A 37 -3.06 -11.72 -19.35
N LEU A 38 -3.42 -12.31 -18.20
CA LEU A 38 -4.22 -13.53 -18.18
C LEU A 38 -5.67 -13.26 -18.61
N ARG A 39 -6.23 -14.20 -19.38
CA ARG A 39 -7.54 -14.05 -20.05
C ARG A 39 -8.73 -14.46 -19.20
N THR A 40 -8.54 -15.34 -18.22
CA THR A 40 -9.61 -15.80 -17.34
C THR A 40 -9.63 -14.96 -16.08
N TYR A 41 -10.82 -14.71 -15.54
CA TYR A 41 -10.98 -13.95 -14.30
C TYR A 41 -10.12 -14.51 -13.16
N ASN A 42 -10.19 -15.81 -12.92
CA ASN A 42 -9.38 -16.45 -11.88
C ASN A 42 -7.88 -16.35 -12.16
N GLY A 43 -7.47 -16.37 -13.43
CA GLY A 43 -6.10 -16.08 -13.83
C GLY A 43 -5.68 -14.67 -13.44
N GLN A 44 -6.49 -13.66 -13.78
CA GLN A 44 -6.23 -12.26 -13.43
C GLN A 44 -6.14 -12.07 -11.90
N VAL A 45 -7.04 -12.70 -11.13
CA VAL A 45 -6.98 -12.69 -9.66
C VAL A 45 -5.65 -13.26 -9.17
N GLY A 46 -5.22 -14.41 -9.70
CA GLY A 46 -3.94 -15.03 -9.35
C GLY A 46 -2.73 -14.15 -9.70
N GLU A 47 -2.75 -13.52 -10.88
CA GLU A 47 -1.72 -12.61 -11.35
C GLU A 47 -1.60 -11.37 -10.44
N VAL A 48 -2.72 -10.76 -10.08
CA VAL A 48 -2.76 -9.63 -9.12
C VAL A 48 -2.23 -10.05 -7.75
N MET A 49 -2.63 -11.22 -7.25
CA MET A 49 -2.15 -11.74 -5.96
C MET A 49 -0.64 -11.96 -5.94
N ALA A 50 -0.09 -12.52 -7.03
CA ALA A 50 1.35 -12.70 -7.18
C ALA A 50 2.10 -11.35 -7.20
N TYR A 51 1.57 -10.37 -7.93
CA TYR A 51 2.14 -9.02 -8.00
C TYR A 51 2.13 -8.30 -6.64
N VAL A 52 1.02 -8.35 -5.92
CA VAL A 52 0.94 -7.80 -4.56
C VAL A 52 1.95 -8.48 -3.63
N GLY A 53 2.07 -9.81 -3.72
CA GLY A 53 3.08 -10.57 -2.98
C GLY A 53 4.51 -10.13 -3.27
N ALA A 54 4.84 -9.90 -4.54
CA ALA A 54 6.16 -9.40 -4.96
C ALA A 54 6.42 -7.97 -4.45
N ILE A 55 5.46 -7.06 -4.62
CA ILE A 55 5.56 -5.66 -4.14
C ILE A 55 5.78 -5.63 -2.62
N ASN A 56 5.06 -6.44 -1.87
CA ASN A 56 5.20 -6.50 -0.40
C ASN A 56 6.58 -7.01 0.03
N LYS A 57 7.19 -7.93 -0.71
CA LYS A 57 8.56 -8.41 -0.45
C LYS A 57 9.62 -7.37 -0.81
N LEU A 58 9.43 -6.62 -1.90
CA LEU A 58 10.39 -5.62 -2.36
C LEU A 58 10.34 -4.31 -1.57
N ASN A 59 9.15 -3.90 -1.10
CA ASN A 59 8.95 -2.62 -0.44
C ASN A 59 9.90 -2.36 0.75
N PRO A 60 10.12 -3.30 1.69
CA PRO A 60 11.07 -3.11 2.79
C PRO A 60 12.52 -2.90 2.33
N LEU A 61 12.91 -3.47 1.19
CA LEU A 61 14.28 -3.40 0.68
C LEU A 61 14.64 -1.99 0.18
N GLY A 62 13.64 -1.22 -0.26
CA GLY A 62 13.82 0.17 -0.71
C GLY A 62 13.68 1.21 0.40
N LEU A 63 13.39 0.79 1.64
CA LEU A 63 13.18 1.72 2.76
C LEU A 63 14.46 1.85 3.60
N PRO A 64 14.80 3.07 4.05
CA PRO A 64 15.92 3.26 4.97
C PRO A 64 15.65 2.56 6.30
N VAL A 65 16.65 1.83 6.81
CA VAL A 65 16.57 1.23 8.14
C VAL A 65 16.61 2.36 9.18
N ARG A 66 15.50 2.57 9.89
CA ARG A 66 15.45 3.51 11.00
C ARG A 66 16.34 3.00 12.13
N LYS A 67 17.52 3.60 12.28
CA LYS A 67 18.32 3.42 13.50
C LYS A 67 17.63 4.15 14.65
N ARG A 68 17.46 3.47 15.79
CA ARG A 68 16.93 4.09 17.00
C ARG A 68 17.97 5.12 17.44
N ARG A 69 17.53 6.36 17.65
CA ARG A 69 18.41 7.42 18.17
C ARG A 69 18.77 7.01 19.61
N VAL A 70 20.03 6.64 19.81
CA VAL A 70 20.66 6.51 21.13
C VAL A 70 20.80 7.88 21.77
#